data_AF-A0A6F9BQ22-F1
#
_entry.id   AF-A0A6F9BQ22-F1
#
_cell.length_a   1.000
_cell.length_b   1.000
_cell.length_c   1.000
_cell.angle_alpha   90.00
_cell.angle_beta   90.00
_cell.angle_gamma   90.00
#
_symmetry.space_group_name_H-M   'P 1'
#
loop_
_entity.id
_entity.type
_entity.pdbx_description
1 polymer ?
#
loop_
_entity_poly.entity_id
_entity_poly.type
_entity_poly.pdbx_seq_one_letter_code
_entity_poly.pdbx_strand_id
1 'polypeptide(L)'
;MQIQGRAEDPGRTISLSLRDNYNHWVILDPVRQRLYLNSTGRALDRDPPSYIHSIVVQVQCTNELVGSIILHEVRIVVRDRNDNAPQFQKPRYYVAINELTPVGTTIFSGFTGNNGALDIDDGPNGQIEYIIQYNPTDPMANRTFDIPLTLSGSMVLRERLNYEEITRYLVIIQANDRAPYPNKRLTATTTLTVDVLDGDDLGPMFLPCSLVDNTRDCSPLTYRAHILELTDPVSVTADQPQL
;
A
#
# COMPACT_ATOMS: atom_id res chain seq x y z
N MET A 1 -29.99 -1.46 -32.02
CA MET A 1 -31.46 -1.64 -31.90
C MET A 1 -32.02 -1.71 -33.30
N GLN A 2 -32.97 -2.59 -33.59
CA GLN A 2 -33.65 -2.64 -34.89
C GLN A 2 -35.15 -2.76 -34.63
N ILE A 3 -35.87 -1.66 -34.85
CA ILE A 3 -37.33 -1.56 -34.76
C ILE A 3 -37.89 -1.71 -36.16
N GLN A 4 -38.89 -2.56 -36.33
CA GLN A 4 -39.56 -2.72 -37.61
C GLN A 4 -40.43 -1.49 -37.91
N GLY A 5 -40.20 -0.86 -39.06
CA GLY A 5 -40.93 0.31 -39.53
C GLY A 5 -40.02 1.32 -40.21
N ARG A 6 -40.62 2.24 -40.98
CA ARG A 6 -39.91 3.30 -41.69
C ARG A 6 -40.08 4.61 -40.92
N ALA A 7 -38.98 5.20 -40.47
CA ALA A 7 -38.96 6.48 -39.76
C ALA A 7 -38.71 7.69 -40.67
N GLU A 8 -38.53 7.45 -41.97
CA GLU A 8 -38.18 8.44 -42.98
C GLU A 8 -39.34 8.68 -43.96
N ASP A 9 -39.46 9.91 -44.47
CA ASP A 9 -40.40 10.25 -45.53
C ASP A 9 -39.82 9.99 -46.93
N PRO A 10 -40.65 9.72 -47.95
CA PRO A 10 -42.10 9.50 -47.87
C PRO A 10 -42.45 8.08 -47.41
N GLY A 11 -43.61 7.92 -46.76
CA GLY A 11 -44.10 6.61 -46.30
C GLY A 11 -43.61 6.23 -44.89
N ARG A 12 -43.41 7.22 -44.02
CA ARG A 12 -43.13 7.02 -42.59
C ARG A 12 -44.28 6.24 -41.92
N THR A 13 -43.94 5.16 -41.23
CA THR A 13 -44.89 4.33 -40.47
C THR A 13 -44.68 4.44 -38.96
N ILE A 14 -43.50 4.88 -38.53
CA ILE A 14 -43.14 5.05 -37.12
C ILE A 14 -42.42 6.38 -36.89
N SER A 15 -42.55 6.93 -35.68
CA SER A 15 -41.67 7.99 -35.18
C SER A 15 -40.94 7.53 -33.92
N LEU A 16 -39.66 7.90 -33.81
CA LEU A 16 -38.81 7.54 -32.68
C LEU A 16 -38.37 8.81 -31.94
N SER A 17 -38.47 8.80 -30.61
CA SER A 17 -37.99 9.88 -29.73
C SER A 17 -37.33 9.32 -28.47
N LEU A 18 -36.48 10.12 -27.83
CA LEU A 18 -35.84 9.77 -26.56
C LEU A 18 -36.63 10.33 -25.38
N ARG A 19 -36.79 9.52 -24.34
CA ARG A 19 -37.31 9.86 -23.01
C ARG A 19 -36.24 9.54 -21.96
N ASP A 20 -36.35 10.17 -20.80
CA ASP A 20 -35.45 9.99 -19.66
C ASP A 20 -33.95 10.18 -19.97
N ASN A 21 -33.63 11.01 -20.97
CA ASN A 21 -32.27 11.31 -21.38
C ASN A 21 -31.64 12.41 -20.51
N TYR A 22 -31.46 12.10 -19.22
CA TYR A 22 -30.84 13.00 -18.25
C TYR A 22 -29.46 13.46 -18.71
N ASN A 23 -29.16 14.74 -18.53
CA ASN A 23 -27.92 15.39 -18.98
C ASN A 23 -27.62 15.23 -20.49
N HIS A 24 -28.60 14.81 -21.29
CA HIS A 24 -28.49 14.71 -22.76
C HIS A 24 -27.30 13.86 -23.23
N TRP A 25 -26.99 12.76 -22.55
CA TRP A 25 -25.88 11.87 -22.92
C TRP A 25 -26.09 11.11 -24.22
N VAL A 26 -27.35 10.91 -24.65
CA VAL A 26 -27.67 10.11 -25.84
C VAL A 26 -28.27 10.99 -26.94
N ILE A 27 -27.82 10.80 -28.17
CA ILE A 27 -28.43 11.35 -29.39
C ILE A 27 -29.07 10.20 -30.17
N LEU A 28 -30.29 10.39 -30.64
CA LEU A 28 -30.99 9.43 -31.50
C LEU A 28 -31.01 9.95 -32.95
N ASP A 29 -30.52 9.12 -33.86
CA ASP A 29 -30.79 9.23 -35.30
C ASP A 29 -32.00 8.31 -35.60
N PRO A 30 -33.21 8.85 -35.74
CA PRO A 30 -34.43 8.06 -35.88
C PRO A 30 -34.51 7.33 -37.22
N VAL A 31 -33.96 7.90 -38.30
CA VAL A 31 -33.98 7.32 -39.65
C VAL A 31 -33.09 6.08 -39.69
N ARG A 32 -31.87 6.17 -39.15
CA ARG A 32 -30.95 5.02 -39.07
C ARG A 32 -31.19 4.13 -37.87
N GLN A 33 -32.06 4.54 -36.96
CA GLN A 33 -32.34 3.88 -35.68
C GLN A 33 -31.07 3.64 -34.85
N ARG A 34 -30.17 4.64 -34.84
CA ARG A 34 -28.87 4.58 -34.14
C ARG A 34 -28.84 5.54 -32.97
N LEU A 35 -28.17 5.12 -31.91
CA LEU A 35 -27.88 5.95 -30.75
C LEU A 35 -26.39 6.32 -30.78
N TYR A 36 -26.10 7.58 -30.44
CA TYR A 36 -24.73 8.10 -30.32
C TYR A 36 -24.53 8.70 -28.93
N LEU A 37 -23.30 8.65 -28.44
CA LEU A 37 -22.91 9.32 -27.20
C LEU A 37 -22.66 10.80 -27.48
N ASN A 38 -23.26 11.67 -26.67
CA ASN A 38 -23.03 13.11 -26.67
C ASN A 38 -22.06 13.49 -25.55
N SER A 39 -20.78 13.58 -25.89
CA SER A 39 -19.70 13.90 -24.96
C SER A 39 -18.87 15.11 -25.42
N THR A 40 -19.40 15.97 -26.29
CA THR A 40 -18.66 17.15 -26.75
C THR A 40 -18.43 18.10 -25.58
N GLY A 41 -17.17 18.39 -25.27
CA GLY A 41 -16.79 19.30 -24.18
C GLY A 41 -16.92 18.71 -22.76
N ARG A 42 -17.17 17.41 -22.62
CA ARG A 42 -17.22 16.71 -21.32
C ARG A 42 -16.69 15.29 -21.42
N ALA A 43 -16.24 14.72 -20.31
CA ALA A 43 -15.82 13.33 -20.25
C ALA A 43 -16.94 12.45 -19.71
N LEU A 44 -17.12 11.27 -20.31
CA LEU A 44 -17.90 10.20 -19.70
C LEU A 44 -16.96 9.45 -18.76
N ASP A 45 -16.98 9.87 -17.51
CA ASP A 45 -16.08 9.38 -16.47
C ASP A 45 -16.87 8.53 -15.47
N ARG A 46 -16.37 7.32 -15.23
CA ARG A 46 -17.00 6.36 -14.32
C ARG A 46 -16.64 6.68 -12.87
N ASP A 47 -15.48 7.28 -12.65
CA ASP A 47 -14.83 7.38 -11.36
C ASP A 47 -15.27 8.66 -10.61
N PRO A 48 -15.01 8.76 -9.30
CA PRO A 48 -15.29 9.97 -8.53
C PRO A 48 -14.63 11.20 -9.17
N PRO A 49 -15.33 12.36 -9.24
CA PRO A 49 -16.59 12.69 -8.58
C PRO A 49 -17.85 12.44 -9.43
N SER A 50 -17.70 11.99 -10.68
CA SER A 50 -18.83 11.92 -11.62
C SER A 50 -19.67 10.64 -11.46
N TYR A 51 -19.06 9.52 -11.05
CA TYR A 51 -19.72 8.25 -10.71
C TYR A 51 -20.72 7.73 -11.75
N ILE A 52 -20.42 7.85 -13.05
CA ILE A 52 -21.37 7.49 -14.12
C ILE A 52 -21.24 5.99 -14.46
N HIS A 53 -21.93 5.12 -13.72
CA HIS A 53 -21.90 3.67 -13.96
C HIS A 53 -22.79 3.20 -15.12
N SER A 54 -23.93 3.86 -15.33
CA SER A 54 -24.83 3.53 -16.42
C SER A 54 -25.69 4.70 -16.85
N ILE A 55 -26.00 4.76 -18.14
CA ILE A 55 -26.96 5.70 -18.72
C ILE A 55 -28.18 4.89 -19.14
N VAL A 56 -29.34 5.25 -18.60
CA VAL A 56 -30.63 4.61 -18.93
C VAL A 56 -31.47 5.62 -19.67
N VAL A 57 -31.95 5.25 -20.86
CA VAL A 57 -32.88 6.06 -21.66
C VAL A 57 -34.02 5.18 -22.16
N GLN A 58 -35.17 5.78 -22.43
CA GLN A 58 -36.28 5.09 -23.07
C GLN A 58 -36.43 5.60 -24.51
N VAL A 59 -36.45 4.69 -25.48
CA VAL A 59 -36.82 5.01 -26.86
C VAL A 59 -38.32 4.84 -26.99
N GLN A 60 -39.03 5.93 -27.18
CA GLN A 60 -40.45 5.92 -27.51
C GLN A 60 -40.62 5.73 -29.02
N CYS A 61 -41.27 4.64 -29.39
CA CYS A 61 -41.72 4.37 -30.74
C CYS A 61 -43.23 4.61 -30.83
N THR A 62 -43.65 5.55 -31.67
CA THR A 62 -45.06 5.80 -31.97
C THR A 62 -45.37 5.24 -33.35
N ASN A 63 -46.40 4.43 -33.47
CA ASN A 63 -46.93 4.00 -34.76
C ASN A 63 -47.82 5.10 -35.32
N GLU A 64 -47.44 5.69 -36.46
CA GLU A 64 -48.15 6.82 -37.06
C GLU A 64 -49.47 6.40 -37.75
N LEU A 65 -49.63 5.11 -38.05
CA LEU A 65 -50.84 4.58 -38.71
C LEU A 65 -51.95 4.24 -37.70
N VAL A 66 -51.59 3.81 -36.49
CA VAL A 66 -52.53 3.29 -35.48
C VAL A 66 -52.53 4.12 -34.19
N GLY A 67 -51.51 4.95 -33.98
CA GLY A 67 -51.36 5.79 -32.78
C GLY A 67 -50.87 5.04 -31.53
N SER A 68 -50.50 3.76 -31.64
CA SER A 68 -49.95 3.00 -30.51
C SER A 68 -48.54 3.46 -30.16
N ILE A 69 -48.21 3.42 -28.87
CA ILE A 69 -46.90 3.83 -28.34
C ILE A 69 -46.25 2.65 -27.63
N ILE A 70 -44.98 2.40 -27.94
CA ILE A 70 -44.13 1.40 -27.28
C ILE A 70 -42.90 2.11 -26.72
N LEU A 71 -42.55 1.77 -25.48
CA LEU A 71 -41.33 2.25 -24.82
C LEU A 71 -40.31 1.12 -24.75
N HIS A 72 -39.10 1.36 -25.25
CA HIS A 72 -37.98 0.43 -25.14
C HIS A 72 -36.88 1.03 -24.27
N GLU A 73 -36.64 0.43 -23.10
CA GLU A 73 -35.51 0.80 -22.26
C GLU A 73 -34.19 0.37 -22.91
N VAL A 74 -33.25 1.32 -22.99
CA VAL A 74 -31.87 1.08 -23.39
C VAL A 74 -30.97 1.42 -22.22
N ARG A 75 -30.28 0.41 -21.70
CA ARG A 75 -29.29 0.55 -20.64
C ARG A 75 -27.88 0.47 -21.23
N ILE A 76 -27.16 1.58 -21.16
CA ILE A 76 -25.75 1.69 -21.57
C ILE A 76 -24.92 1.54 -20.31
N VAL A 77 -24.18 0.44 -20.20
CA VAL A 77 -23.26 0.19 -19.08
C VAL A 77 -21.92 0.84 -19.41
N VAL A 78 -21.45 1.72 -18.53
CA VAL A 78 -20.12 2.33 -18.64
C VAL A 78 -19.12 1.36 -18.03
N ARG A 79 -18.13 0.94 -18.83
CA ARG A 79 -17.07 0.06 -18.36
C ARG A 79 -15.94 0.87 -17.78
N ASP A 80 -15.36 0.33 -16.71
CA ASP A 80 -14.14 0.82 -16.10
C ASP A 80 -12.99 0.93 -17.09
N ARG A 81 -12.11 1.91 -16.83
CA ARG A 81 -10.76 1.93 -17.38
C ARG A 81 -9.79 2.03 -16.21
N ASN A 82 -8.59 1.48 -16.38
CA ASN A 82 -7.51 1.64 -15.40
C ASN A 82 -6.76 2.92 -15.70
N ASP A 83 -7.32 4.05 -15.29
CA ASP A 83 -6.76 5.39 -15.51
C ASP A 83 -6.48 6.18 -14.24
N ASN A 84 -6.74 5.60 -13.07
CA ASN A 84 -6.26 6.10 -11.79
C ASN A 84 -5.15 5.19 -11.25
N ALA A 85 -4.17 5.80 -10.59
CA ALA A 85 -3.08 5.06 -9.97
C ALA A 85 -3.31 4.98 -8.45
N PRO A 86 -2.78 3.93 -7.79
CA PRO A 86 -2.88 3.81 -6.34
C PRO A 86 -2.28 5.04 -5.63
N GLN A 87 -2.93 5.52 -4.58
CA GLN A 87 -2.47 6.66 -3.79
C GLN A 87 -2.36 6.33 -2.31
N PHE A 88 -1.13 6.39 -1.77
CA PHE A 88 -0.88 6.28 -0.34
C PHE A 88 -1.51 7.45 0.44
N GLN A 89 -2.21 7.12 1.51
CA GLN A 89 -2.89 8.10 2.35
C GLN A 89 -1.94 8.89 3.26
N LYS A 90 -0.72 8.39 3.47
CA LYS A 90 0.35 9.08 4.19
C LYS A 90 1.59 9.20 3.30
N PRO A 91 2.34 10.32 3.41
CA PRO A 91 3.56 10.49 2.64
C PRO A 91 4.67 9.52 3.06
N ARG A 92 4.66 9.09 4.34
CA ARG A 92 5.65 8.18 4.93
C ARG A 92 5.01 7.35 6.04
N TYR A 93 5.54 6.16 6.26
CA TYR A 93 5.14 5.26 7.33
C TYR A 93 6.34 4.98 8.25
N TYR A 94 6.05 4.69 9.52
CA TYR A 94 7.06 4.49 10.54
C TYR A 94 6.66 3.33 11.45
N VAL A 95 7.63 2.56 11.90
CA VAL A 95 7.49 1.54 12.92
C VAL A 95 8.79 1.42 13.70
N ALA A 96 8.68 1.12 15.00
CA ALA A 96 9.83 0.80 15.83
C ALA A 96 9.67 -0.63 16.36
N ILE A 97 10.73 -1.44 16.26
CA ILE A 97 10.72 -2.84 16.68
C ILE A 97 11.98 -3.16 17.49
N ASN A 98 11.81 -3.90 18.57
CA ASN A 98 12.95 -4.33 19.38
C ASN A 98 13.75 -5.42 18.65
N GLU A 99 15.07 -5.42 18.76
CA GLU A 99 15.90 -6.40 18.05
C GLU A 99 15.65 -7.86 18.44
N LEU A 100 15.18 -8.07 19.68
CA LEU A 100 14.83 -9.39 20.22
C LEU A 100 13.51 -9.92 19.64
N THR A 101 12.86 -9.18 18.75
CA THR A 101 11.63 -9.60 18.07
C THR A 101 11.88 -10.89 17.30
N PRO A 102 11.11 -11.97 17.56
CA PRO A 102 11.28 -13.23 16.86
C PRO A 102 10.99 -13.10 15.36
N VAL A 103 11.76 -13.81 14.54
CA VAL A 103 11.48 -13.98 13.10
C VAL A 103 10.10 -14.60 12.91
N GLY A 104 9.37 -14.10 11.91
CA GLY A 104 7.98 -14.47 11.61
C GLY A 104 6.95 -13.55 12.27
N THR A 105 7.37 -12.64 13.15
CA THR A 105 6.46 -11.67 13.76
C THR A 105 5.99 -10.63 12.74
N THR A 106 4.68 -10.35 12.72
CA THR A 106 4.12 -9.20 11.98
C THR A 106 4.54 -7.92 12.67
N ILE A 107 5.40 -7.14 12.02
CA ILE A 107 5.95 -5.90 12.57
C ILE A 107 5.11 -4.67 12.18
N PHE A 108 4.42 -4.71 11.04
CA PHE A 108 3.67 -3.57 10.55
C PHE A 108 2.36 -4.00 9.89
N SER A 109 1.26 -3.37 10.30
CA SER A 109 -0.09 -3.55 9.76
C SER A 109 -0.77 -2.22 9.41
N GLY A 110 0.01 -1.15 9.30
CA GLY A 110 -0.48 0.22 9.15
C GLY A 110 -1.16 0.53 7.82
N PHE A 111 -1.16 -0.39 6.85
CA PHE A 111 -1.91 -0.27 5.60
C PHE A 111 -3.35 -0.77 5.70
N THR A 112 -3.72 -1.44 6.79
CA THR A 112 -5.08 -1.96 6.97
C THR A 112 -6.11 -0.83 7.07
N GLY A 113 -7.34 -1.10 6.60
CA GLY A 113 -8.40 -0.10 6.49
C GLY A 113 -8.06 0.97 5.45
N ASN A 114 -8.39 2.23 5.75
CA ASN A 114 -8.16 3.37 4.84
C ASN A 114 -6.83 4.08 5.10
N ASN A 115 -5.82 3.38 5.62
CA ASN A 115 -4.51 3.97 5.92
C ASN A 115 -3.43 3.60 4.89
N GLY A 116 -3.66 2.61 4.03
CA GLY A 116 -2.74 2.16 2.98
C GLY A 116 -2.75 3.03 1.73
N ALA A 117 -2.56 2.38 0.57
CA ALA A 117 -2.88 2.94 -0.72
C ALA A 117 -4.34 2.68 -1.07
N LEU A 118 -4.98 3.65 -1.72
CA LEU A 118 -6.33 3.56 -2.26
C LEU A 118 -6.28 3.81 -3.75
N ASP A 119 -7.08 3.07 -4.51
CA ASP A 119 -7.32 3.31 -5.92
C ASP A 119 -8.83 3.43 -6.11
N ILE A 120 -9.23 4.41 -6.92
CA ILE A 120 -10.63 4.80 -7.09
C ILE A 120 -11.32 4.04 -8.22
N ASP A 121 -10.55 3.32 -9.05
CA ASP A 121 -11.07 2.48 -10.11
C ASP A 121 -11.86 1.29 -9.54
N ASP A 122 -12.70 0.66 -10.35
CA ASP A 122 -13.57 -0.43 -9.89
C ASP A 122 -12.96 -1.83 -10.10
N GLY A 123 -13.36 -2.76 -9.24
CA GLY A 123 -12.99 -4.17 -9.40
C GLY A 123 -11.46 -4.36 -9.34
N PRO A 124 -10.85 -5.17 -10.23
CA PRO A 124 -9.40 -5.42 -10.22
C PRO A 124 -8.54 -4.16 -10.45
N ASN A 125 -9.06 -3.16 -11.15
CA ASN A 125 -8.35 -1.91 -11.39
C ASN A 125 -8.18 -1.12 -10.07
N GLY A 126 -9.15 -1.19 -9.16
CA GLY A 126 -9.04 -0.58 -7.83
C GLY A 126 -8.39 -1.47 -6.74
N GLN A 127 -8.15 -2.75 -7.03
CA GLN A 127 -7.61 -3.69 -6.04
C GLN A 127 -6.10 -3.52 -5.91
N ILE A 128 -5.62 -3.36 -4.67
CA ILE A 128 -4.21 -3.12 -4.38
C ILE A 128 -3.49 -4.38 -3.93
N GLU A 129 -2.30 -4.60 -4.49
CA GLU A 129 -1.27 -5.49 -3.95
C GLU A 129 -0.04 -4.68 -3.51
N TYR A 130 0.54 -5.04 -2.37
CA TYR A 130 1.76 -4.43 -1.85
C TYR A 130 2.95 -5.37 -2.03
N ILE A 131 4.08 -4.82 -2.49
CA ILE A 131 5.36 -5.54 -2.61
C ILE A 131 6.50 -4.67 -2.07
N ILE A 132 7.55 -5.32 -1.56
CA ILE A 132 8.80 -4.63 -1.20
C ILE A 132 9.63 -4.49 -2.49
N GLN A 133 10.10 -3.27 -2.76
CA GLN A 133 11.07 -3.02 -3.81
C GLN A 133 12.49 -3.04 -3.25
N TYR A 134 13.44 -3.43 -4.12
CA TYR A 134 14.85 -3.29 -3.81
C TYR A 134 15.23 -1.81 -3.66
N ASN A 135 15.83 -1.47 -2.51
CA ASN A 135 16.38 -0.16 -2.26
C ASN A 135 17.92 -0.20 -2.40
N PRO A 136 18.52 0.45 -3.42
CA PRO A 136 19.98 0.47 -3.57
C PRO A 136 20.72 1.11 -2.39
N THR A 137 20.07 2.02 -1.65
CA THR A 137 20.68 2.66 -0.47
C THR A 137 20.58 1.80 0.79
N ASP A 138 19.70 0.80 0.78
CA ASP A 138 19.51 -0.16 1.87
C ASP A 138 19.22 -1.56 1.29
N PRO A 139 20.26 -2.25 0.79
CA PRO A 139 20.10 -3.56 0.13
C PRO A 139 19.60 -4.66 1.07
N MET A 140 19.80 -4.50 2.39
CA MET A 140 19.45 -5.52 3.39
C MET A 140 17.95 -5.55 3.67
N ALA A 141 17.24 -4.42 3.55
CA ALA A 141 15.81 -4.32 3.82
C ALA A 141 14.94 -5.39 3.12
N ASN A 142 15.18 -5.67 1.83
CA ASN A 142 14.40 -6.66 1.06
C ASN A 142 14.65 -8.11 1.51
N ARG A 143 15.76 -8.35 2.22
CA ARG A 143 16.09 -9.66 2.78
C ARG A 143 15.55 -9.79 4.21
N THR A 144 15.63 -8.71 4.98
CA THR A 144 15.22 -8.65 6.40
C THR A 144 13.71 -8.63 6.59
N PHE A 145 12.94 -8.07 5.65
CA PHE A 145 11.48 -7.97 5.74
C PHE A 145 10.78 -8.63 4.56
N ASP A 146 9.52 -9.02 4.77
CA ASP A 146 8.67 -9.61 3.72
C ASP A 146 7.21 -9.18 3.87
N ILE A 147 6.44 -9.23 2.78
CA ILE A 147 4.98 -9.04 2.77
C ILE A 147 4.35 -10.34 2.25
N PRO A 148 4.06 -11.31 3.14
CA PRO A 148 3.58 -12.63 2.71
C PRO A 148 2.17 -12.59 2.12
N LEU A 149 1.34 -11.64 2.55
CA LEU A 149 -0.02 -11.43 2.06
C LEU A 149 -0.10 -10.06 1.39
N THR A 150 0.09 -10.05 0.07
CA THR A 150 0.17 -8.82 -0.74
C THR A 150 -1.10 -7.97 -0.66
N LEU A 151 -2.27 -8.56 -0.43
CA LEU A 151 -3.54 -7.82 -0.31
C LEU A 151 -3.70 -7.07 1.03
N SER A 152 -3.08 -7.55 2.13
CA SER A 152 -3.14 -6.86 3.42
C SER A 152 -2.02 -5.84 3.59
N GLY A 153 -0.91 -6.05 2.89
CA GLY A 153 0.30 -5.25 3.06
C GLY A 153 0.94 -5.39 4.43
N SER A 154 0.59 -6.44 5.19
CA SER A 154 1.19 -6.72 6.49
C SER A 154 2.62 -7.17 6.30
N MET A 155 3.56 -6.49 6.96
CA MET A 155 4.98 -6.80 6.86
C MET A 155 5.42 -7.66 8.04
N VAL A 156 6.22 -8.67 7.75
CA VAL A 156 6.79 -9.60 8.73
C VAL A 156 8.31 -9.51 8.76
N LEU A 157 8.89 -9.82 9.92
CA LEU A 157 10.33 -9.95 10.08
C LEU A 157 10.80 -11.30 9.54
N ARG A 158 11.80 -11.31 8.65
CA ARG A 158 12.33 -12.52 7.99
C ARG A 158 13.73 -12.90 8.46
N GLU A 159 14.54 -11.94 8.88
CA GLU A 159 15.86 -12.18 9.49
C GLU A 159 15.94 -11.56 10.87
N ARG A 160 16.80 -12.11 11.74
CA ARG A 160 17.02 -11.52 13.06
C ARG A 160 17.64 -10.15 12.91
N LEU A 161 17.23 -9.24 13.78
CA LEU A 161 17.80 -7.92 13.89
C LEU A 161 19.01 -7.95 14.81
N ASN A 162 19.88 -6.97 14.65
CA ASN A 162 21.03 -6.71 15.51
C ASN A 162 21.22 -5.20 15.53
N TYR A 163 20.96 -4.58 16.68
CA TYR A 163 21.00 -3.15 16.89
C TYR A 163 22.42 -2.60 16.73
N GLU A 164 23.44 -3.33 17.18
CA GLU A 164 24.86 -2.98 16.99
C GLU A 164 25.31 -3.02 15.51
N GLU A 165 24.54 -3.64 14.62
CA GLU A 165 24.81 -3.65 13.18
C GLU A 165 24.01 -2.60 12.42
N ILE A 166 22.68 -2.63 12.51
CA ILE A 166 21.78 -1.76 11.74
C ILE A 166 20.64 -1.29 12.64
N THR A 167 20.59 0.01 12.90
CA THR A 167 19.57 0.64 13.75
C THR A 167 18.35 1.16 13.00
N ARG A 168 18.44 1.27 11.66
CA ARG A 168 17.36 1.81 10.83
C ARG A 168 17.36 1.20 9.44
N TYR A 169 16.17 0.82 8.98
CA TYR A 169 15.93 0.40 7.60
C TYR A 169 14.99 1.35 6.87
N LEU A 170 15.23 1.52 5.57
CA LEU A 170 14.39 2.30 4.65
C LEU A 170 13.78 1.37 3.61
N VAL A 171 12.60 0.83 3.94
CA VAL A 171 11.89 -0.13 3.10
C VAL A 171 11.04 0.60 2.07
N ILE A 172 11.35 0.42 0.78
CA ILE A 172 10.51 0.95 -0.31
C ILE A 172 9.39 -0.05 -0.56
N ILE A 173 8.14 0.43 -0.47
CA ILE A 173 6.94 -0.36 -0.68
C ILE A 173 6.23 0.16 -1.91
N GLN A 174 5.94 -0.73 -2.85
CA GLN A 174 5.13 -0.43 -4.03
C GLN A 174 3.72 -0.97 -3.84
N ALA A 175 2.73 -0.10 -4.01
CA ALA A 175 1.35 -0.49 -4.28
C ALA A 175 1.16 -0.64 -5.80
N ASN A 176 0.55 -1.73 -6.24
CA ASN A 176 0.17 -1.95 -7.62
C ASN A 176 -1.31 -2.32 -7.69
N ASP A 177 -2.00 -1.79 -8.69
CA ASP A 177 -3.33 -2.28 -9.02
C ASP A 177 -3.26 -3.71 -9.58
N ARG A 178 -4.44 -4.33 -9.74
CA ARG A 178 -4.58 -5.66 -10.33
C ARG A 178 -5.23 -5.61 -11.70
N ALA A 179 -4.94 -4.57 -12.49
CA ALA A 179 -5.43 -4.49 -13.86
C ALA A 179 -5.10 -5.80 -14.60
N PRO A 180 -6.06 -6.37 -15.36
CA PRO A 180 -5.90 -7.70 -15.97
C PRO A 180 -4.70 -7.81 -16.91
N TYR A 181 -4.34 -6.70 -17.56
CA TYR A 181 -3.21 -6.62 -18.47
C TYR A 181 -2.00 -6.03 -17.74
N PRO A 182 -0.88 -6.77 -17.60
CA PRO A 182 0.27 -6.30 -16.82
C PRO A 182 0.86 -4.96 -17.26
N ASN A 183 0.80 -4.65 -18.56
CA ASN A 183 1.28 -3.39 -19.13
C ASN A 183 0.35 -2.18 -18.88
N LYS A 184 -0.84 -2.44 -18.34
CA LYS A 184 -1.80 -1.40 -17.96
C LYS A 184 -1.83 -1.14 -16.46
N ARG A 185 -1.12 -1.95 -15.67
CA ARG A 185 -1.02 -1.76 -14.24
C ARG A 185 -0.27 -0.47 -13.92
N LEU A 186 -0.83 0.28 -13.00
CA LEU A 186 -0.31 1.51 -12.44
C LEU A 186 0.19 1.21 -11.03
N THR A 187 1.18 2.00 -10.62
CA THR A 187 1.89 1.77 -9.37
C THR A 187 2.18 3.08 -8.66
N ALA A 188 2.29 2.99 -7.35
CA ALA A 188 2.82 4.06 -6.51
C ALA A 188 3.78 3.49 -5.48
N THR A 189 4.69 4.32 -5.00
CA THR A 189 5.69 3.92 -4.00
C THR A 189 5.63 4.80 -2.77
N THR A 190 5.96 4.23 -1.62
CA THR A 190 6.19 4.94 -0.36
C THR A 190 7.38 4.34 0.37
N THR A 191 7.86 5.04 1.40
CA THR A 191 8.93 4.54 2.26
C THR A 191 8.37 4.27 3.66
N LEU A 192 8.58 3.05 4.14
CA LEU A 192 8.43 2.67 5.53
C LEU A 192 9.80 2.74 6.21
N THR A 193 9.91 3.59 7.23
CA THR A 193 11.09 3.64 8.09
C THR A 193 10.88 2.66 9.24
N VAL A 194 11.82 1.72 9.40
CA VAL A 194 11.83 0.77 10.50
C VAL A 194 13.00 1.12 11.41
N ASP A 195 12.69 1.59 12.62
CA ASP A 195 13.69 1.85 13.65
C ASP A 195 13.85 0.61 14.53
N VAL A 196 15.09 0.15 14.70
CA VAL A 196 15.42 -0.96 15.60
C VAL A 196 15.66 -0.37 16.98
N LEU A 197 15.00 -0.92 17.99
CA LEU A 197 15.20 -0.57 19.39
C LEU A 197 16.16 -1.58 20.02
N ASP A 198 17.17 -1.04 20.68
CA ASP A 198 18.15 -1.76 21.50
C ASP A 198 17.46 -2.68 22.51
N GLY A 199 17.86 -3.94 22.53
CA GLY A 199 17.42 -4.97 23.45
C GLY A 199 18.56 -5.44 24.34
N ASP A 200 18.23 -5.90 25.55
CA ASP A 200 19.23 -6.42 26.49
C ASP A 200 19.66 -7.86 26.10
N ASP A 201 20.44 -8.01 25.02
CA ASP A 201 21.12 -9.26 24.64
C ASP A 201 22.63 -9.26 24.88
N LEU A 202 23.23 -8.10 25.12
CA LEU A 202 24.63 -7.95 25.49
C LEU A 202 24.77 -7.77 27.01
N GLY A 203 25.50 -8.70 27.64
CA GLY A 203 25.85 -8.60 29.04
C GLY A 203 26.85 -7.47 29.35
N PRO A 204 27.05 -7.13 30.64
CA PRO A 204 28.00 -6.10 31.03
C PRO A 204 29.44 -6.48 30.65
N MET A 205 30.25 -5.48 30.27
CA MET A 205 31.69 -5.65 30.03
C MET A 205 32.55 -4.87 31.03
N PHE A 206 33.68 -5.46 31.43
CA PHE A 206 34.67 -4.77 32.27
C PHE A 206 35.51 -3.80 31.42
N LEU A 207 35.73 -2.60 31.93
CA LEU A 207 36.59 -1.59 31.32
C LEU A 207 37.79 -1.25 32.23
N PRO A 208 39.02 -1.11 31.71
CA PRO A 208 39.38 -1.27 30.30
C PRO A 208 39.46 -2.75 29.88
N CYS A 209 39.23 -3.00 28.58
CA CYS A 209 39.32 -4.32 27.96
C CYS A 209 40.28 -4.31 26.75
N SER A 210 40.80 -5.48 26.40
CA SER A 210 41.49 -5.71 25.13
C SER A 210 40.51 -6.35 24.14
N LEU A 211 40.31 -5.72 22.97
CA LEU A 211 39.55 -6.31 21.88
C LEU A 211 40.16 -7.66 21.51
N VAL A 212 39.31 -8.66 21.32
CA VAL A 212 39.72 -9.96 20.79
C VAL A 212 39.83 -9.83 19.27
N ASP A 213 40.95 -10.30 18.71
CA ASP A 213 41.22 -10.18 17.28
C ASP A 213 40.07 -10.76 16.43
N ASN A 214 39.59 -9.98 15.45
CA ASN A 214 38.48 -10.32 14.55
C ASN A 214 37.10 -10.54 15.20
N THR A 215 36.89 -10.12 16.45
CA THR A 215 35.55 -10.07 17.05
C THR A 215 35.22 -8.68 17.58
N ARG A 216 33.94 -8.46 17.91
CA ARG A 216 33.50 -7.29 18.69
C ARG A 216 33.57 -7.55 20.20
N ASP A 217 34.11 -8.70 20.60
CA ASP A 217 34.21 -9.09 22.00
C ASP A 217 35.42 -8.47 22.67
N CYS A 218 35.28 -8.20 23.95
CA CYS A 218 36.31 -7.61 24.78
C CYS A 218 36.73 -8.59 25.88
N SER A 219 38.02 -8.89 25.95
CA SER A 219 38.58 -9.65 27.06
C SER A 219 38.95 -8.70 28.19
N PRO A 220 38.53 -8.99 29.44
CA PRO A 220 38.88 -8.14 30.58
C PRO A 220 40.39 -8.14 30.79
N LEU A 221 40.96 -6.99 31.12
CA LEU A 221 42.35 -6.94 31.59
C LEU A 221 42.48 -7.76 32.88
N THR A 222 43.59 -8.48 33.04
CA THR A 222 43.85 -9.24 34.26
C THR A 222 44.14 -8.28 35.41
N TYR A 223 43.22 -8.20 36.38
CA TYR A 223 43.44 -7.44 37.61
C TYR A 223 44.17 -8.33 38.64
N ARG A 224 45.35 -7.90 39.10
CA ARG A 224 46.00 -8.49 40.28
C ARG A 224 45.64 -7.65 41.50
N ALA A 225 44.78 -8.18 42.36
CA ALA A 225 44.59 -7.64 43.70
C ALA A 225 45.67 -8.23 44.62
N HIS A 226 46.48 -7.37 45.24
CA HIS A 226 47.33 -7.75 46.36
C HIS A 226 46.53 -7.56 47.65
N ILE A 227 46.24 -8.64 48.35
CA ILE A 227 45.81 -8.56 49.74
C ILE A 227 47.08 -8.35 50.56
N LEU A 228 47.18 -7.21 51.24
CA LEU A 228 48.22 -7.00 52.24
C LEU A 228 47.89 -7.91 53.42
N GLU A 229 48.66 -9.00 53.59
CA GLU A 229 48.65 -9.72 54.86
C GLU A 229 49.21 -8.79 55.94
N LEU A 230 48.39 -8.46 56.94
CA LEU A 230 48.91 -7.87 58.17
C LEU A 230 49.82 -8.89 58.84
N THR A 231 51.08 -8.53 58.98
CA THR A 231 52.06 -9.30 59.75
C THR A 231 51.79 -9.14 61.25
N ASP A 232 52.14 -10.18 62.02
CA ASP A 232 51.87 -10.32 63.45
C ASP A 232 52.19 -9.06 64.29
N PRO A 233 51.34 -8.67 65.24
CA PRO A 233 51.53 -7.49 66.10
C PRO A 233 52.71 -7.60 67.09
N VAL A 234 53.48 -8.69 67.08
CA VAL A 234 54.47 -9.02 68.13
C VAL A 234 55.80 -8.26 68.01
N SER A 235 55.95 -7.39 67.00
CA SER A 235 57.18 -6.58 66.82
C SER A 235 57.01 -5.08 67.08
N VAL A 236 55.94 -4.65 67.74
CA VAL A 236 55.88 -3.28 68.30
C VAL A 236 56.47 -3.32 69.70
N THR A 237 57.79 -3.17 69.79
CA THR A 237 58.51 -2.96 71.04
C THR A 237 58.04 -1.63 71.64
N ALA A 238 57.32 -1.71 72.76
CA ALA A 238 57.07 -0.55 73.60
C ALA A 238 58.36 -0.20 74.35
N ASP A 239 58.89 0.99 74.06
CA ASP A 239 59.93 1.64 74.85
C ASP A 239 59.61 1.56 76.35
N GLN A 240 60.57 1.07 77.14
CA GLN A 240 60.60 1.28 78.58
C GLN A 240 60.90 2.76 78.89
N PRO A 241 60.26 3.33 79.91
CA PRO A 241 60.91 4.31 80.77
C PRO A 241 61.06 3.80 82.21
N GLN A 242 62.33 3.74 82.60
CA GLN A 242 62.98 3.94 83.91
C GLN A 242 62.17 3.85 85.22
N LEU A 243 62.71 3.05 86.16
CA LEU A 243 63.34 3.59 87.39
C LEU A 243 64.67 2.87 87.65
#